data_AF-A0A352UBZ5-F1
#
_entry.id   AF-A0A352UBZ5-F1
#
_cell.length_a   1.000
_cell.length_b   1.000
_cell.length_c   1.000
_cell.angle_alpha   90.00
_cell.angle_beta   90.00
_cell.angle_gamma   90.00
#
_symmetry.space_group_name_H-M   'P 1'
#
loop_
_entity.id
_entity.type
_entity.pdbx_description
1 polymer ?
#
loop_
_entity_poly.entity_id
_entity_poly.type
_entity_poly.pdbx_seq_one_letter_code
_entity_poly.pdbx_strand_id
1 'polypeptide(L)' 'MSVSLLPCSVSGIQGCIMRIDPNADGTGDHPKTIIEVAAQVRLRDALNVSDGDIVTIKVPD' A
#
# COMPACT_ATOMS: atom_id res chain seq x y z
N MET A 1 -8.03 -15.74 -8.66
CA MET A 1 -7.64 -14.64 -7.77
C MET A 1 -6.47 -13.94 -8.43
N SER A 2 -6.69 -12.76 -8.97
CA SER A 2 -5.65 -11.94 -9.56
C SER A 2 -5.20 -10.87 -8.56
N VAL A 3 -3.93 -10.50 -8.64
CA VAL A 3 -3.35 -9.41 -7.84
C VAL A 3 -2.78 -8.41 -8.83
N SER A 4 -3.25 -7.17 -8.76
CA SER A 4 -2.66 -6.04 -9.44
C SER A 4 -1.60 -5.39 -8.55
N LEU A 5 -0.44 -5.11 -9.15
CA LEU A 5 0.68 -4.44 -8.49
C LEU A 5 0.91 -3.10 -9.19
N LEU A 6 0.77 -2.01 -8.44
CA LEU A 6 1.12 -0.67 -8.90
C LEU A 6 2.42 -0.23 -8.20
N PRO A 7 3.51 0.03 -8.92
CA PRO A 7 4.73 0.56 -8.32
C PRO A 7 4.47 1.86 -7.56
N CYS A 8 5.13 2.06 -6.42
CA CYS A 8 5.01 3.28 -5.64
C CYS A 8 6.29 3.58 -4.83
N SER A 9 6.32 4.76 -4.23
CA SER A 9 7.32 5.14 -3.22
C SER A 9 6.64 5.64 -1.95
N VAL A 10 6.93 5.00 -0.81
CA VAL A 10 6.44 5.38 0.53
C VAL A 10 7.53 6.17 1.23
N SER A 11 7.36 7.48 1.35
CA SER A 11 8.35 8.39 1.97
C SER A 11 9.78 8.19 1.43
N GLY A 12 9.91 7.87 0.13
CA GLY A 12 11.20 7.62 -0.53
C GLY A 12 11.59 6.13 -0.65
N ILE A 13 10.94 5.22 0.08
CA ILE A 13 11.20 3.77 0.03
C ILE A 13 10.41 3.15 -1.12
N GLN A 14 11.07 2.37 -1.98
CA GLN A 14 10.40 1.67 -3.08
C GLN A 14 9.48 0.56 -2.57
N GLY A 15 8.29 0.47 -3.16
CA GLY A 15 7.31 -0.57 -2.86
C GLY A 15 6.29 -0.71 -3.98
N CYS A 16 5.22 -1.44 -3.71
CA CYS A 16 4.06 -1.53 -4.57
C CYS A 16 2.76 -1.49 -3.77
N ILE A 17 1.76 -0.82 -4.33
CA ILE A 17 0.37 -0.94 -3.87
C ILE A 17 -0.17 -2.25 -4.44
N MET A 18 -0.72 -3.07 -3.56
CA MET A 18 -1.34 -4.34 -3.89
C MET A 18 -2.86 -4.16 -3.91
N ARG A 19 -3.51 -4.59 -4.99
CA ARG A 19 -4.96 -4.65 -5.06
C ARG A 19 -5.42 -6.00 -5.61
N ILE A 20 -6.18 -6.72 -4.80
CA ILE A 20 -6.85 -7.97 -5.16
C ILE A 20 -8.24 -7.68 -5.75
N ASP A 21 -8.73 -8.51 -6.67
CA ASP A 21 -10.01 -8.32 -7.37
C ASP A 21 -11.19 -8.01 -6.42
N PRO A 22 -11.37 -8.72 -5.27
CA PRO A 22 -12.44 -8.38 -4.33
C PRO A 22 -12.32 -6.97 -3.74
N ASN A 23 -11.09 -6.48 -3.51
CA ASN A 23 -10.85 -5.13 -3.01
C ASN A 23 -11.14 -4.08 -4.11
N ALA A 24 -10.92 -4.41 -5.38
CA ALA A 24 -11.30 -3.56 -6.50
C ALA A 24 -12.82 -3.42 -6.65
N ASP A 25 -13.56 -4.51 -6.43
CA ASP A 25 -15.02 -4.57 -6.61
C ASP A 25 -15.79 -4.15 -5.35
N GLY A 26 -15.12 -3.97 -4.21
CA GLY A 26 -15.74 -3.52 -2.95
C GLY A 26 -16.38 -4.65 -2.14
N THR A 27 -15.99 -5.89 -2.44
CA THR A 27 -16.38 -7.12 -1.72
C THR A 27 -15.23 -7.68 -0.86
N GLY A 28 -14.11 -6.95 -0.79
CA GLY A 28 -12.95 -7.30 0.04
C GLY A 28 -13.16 -7.02 1.53
N ASP A 29 -12.22 -7.49 2.35
CA ASP A 29 -12.28 -7.43 3.82
C ASP A 29 -12.20 -6.00 4.39
N HIS A 30 -11.87 -5.02 3.55
CA HIS A 30 -11.80 -3.61 3.92
C HIS A 30 -12.32 -2.69 2.80
N PRO A 31 -12.76 -1.47 3.13
CA PRO A 31 -13.25 -0.51 2.13
C PRO A 31 -12.17 -0.10 1.13
N LYS A 32 -12.56 0.32 -0.09
CA LYS A 32 -11.64 0.78 -1.16
C LYS A 32 -10.70 1.93 -0.78
N THR A 33 -10.96 2.60 0.35
CA THR A 33 -10.11 3.67 0.91
C THR A 33 -8.93 3.12 1.70
N ILE A 34 -8.90 1.83 2.00
CA ILE A 34 -7.77 1.14 2.62
C ILE A 34 -6.99 0.43 1.51
N ILE A 35 -5.68 0.66 1.50
CA ILE A 35 -4.77 0.07 0.52
C ILE A 35 -3.73 -0.80 1.22
N GLU A 36 -3.32 -1.86 0.54
CA GLU A 36 -2.22 -2.71 0.98
C GLU A 36 -0.94 -2.29 0.28
N VAL A 37 0.17 -2.20 1.01
CA VAL A 37 1.48 -1.79 0.48
C VAL A 37 2.53 -2.81 0.87
N ALA A 38 3.25 -3.34 -0.12
CA ALA A 38 4.39 -4.22 0.09
C ALA A 38 5.70 -3.49 -0.23
N ALA A 39 6.74 -3.77 0.55
CA ALA A 39 8.09 -3.27 0.36
C ALA A 39 9.10 -4.33 0.80
N GLN A 40 10.33 -4.22 0.31
CA GLN A 40 11.44 -5.11 0.67
C GLN A 40 11.94 -4.93 2.12
N VAL A 41 11.41 -3.94 2.85
CA VAL A 41 11.71 -3.64 4.26
C VAL A 41 10.42 -3.50 5.05
N ARG A 42 10.51 -3.68 6.37
CA ARG A 42 9.41 -3.39 7.28
C ARG A 42 9.24 -1.88 7.44
N LEU A 43 8.24 -1.31 6.75
CA LEU A 43 8.02 0.14 6.68
C LEU A 43 7.85 0.81 8.05
N ARG A 44 7.19 0.14 9.00
CA ARG A 44 7.04 0.65 10.39
C ARG A 44 8.38 0.96 11.05
N ASP A 45 9.33 0.05 10.89
CA ASP A 45 10.66 0.17 11.49
C ASP A 45 11.51 1.18 10.71
N ALA A 46 11.47 1.09 9.37
CA ALA A 46 12.28 1.95 8.49
C ALA A 46 11.87 3.43 8.53
N LEU A 47 10.59 3.71 8.76
CA LEU A 47 10.05 5.07 8.86
C LEU A 47 9.76 5.49 10.30
N ASN A 48 9.94 4.60 11.27
CA ASN A 48 9.59 4.78 12.68
C ASN A 48 8.16 5.29 12.87
N VAL A 49 7.19 4.60 12.26
CA VAL A 49 5.76 4.97 12.26
C VAL A 49 4.88 3.98 13.02
N SER A 50 3.85 4.54 13.66
CA SER A 50 2.81 3.86 14.42
C SER A 50 1.42 4.11 13.81
N ASP A 51 0.40 3.44 14.36
CA ASP A 51 -0.97 3.66 13.90
C ASP A 51 -1.40 5.12 14.16
N GLY A 52 -1.99 5.75 13.14
CA GLY A 52 -2.37 7.17 13.17
C GLY A 52 -1.33 8.11 12.56
N ASP A 53 -0.09 7.66 12.34
CA ASP A 53 0.92 8.47 11.66
C ASP A 53 0.62 8.60 10.17
N ILE A 54 0.95 9.78 9.62
CA ILE A 54 0.75 10.10 8.21
C ILE A 54 2.02 9.77 7.44
N VAL A 55 1.88 9.00 6.36
CA VAL A 55 2.94 8.74 5.38
C VAL A 55 2.53 9.22 3.99
N THR A 56 3.50 9.67 3.20
CA THR A 56 3.26 10.11 1.83
C THR A 56 3.58 8.98 0.86
N ILE A 57 2.61 8.63 0.02
CA ILE A 57 2.80 7.66 -1.06
C ILE A 57 2.80 8.40 -2.39
N LYS A 58 3.84 8.19 -3.19
CA LYS A 58 3.94 8.66 -4.57
C LYS A 58 3.71 7.49 -5.52
N VAL A 59 2.88 7.70 -6.52
CA VAL A 59 2.66 6.76 -7.63
C VAL A 59 3.23 7.37 -8.91
N PRO A 60 3.66 6.56 -9.89
CA PRO A 60 4.01 7.03 -11.23
C PRO A 60 2.83 7.73 -11.91
N ASP A 61 3.13 8.64 -12.84
CA ASP A 61 2.14 9.29 -13.70
C ASP A 61 1.43 8.31 -14.65
#